data_AF-A0A942TZ16-F1
#
_entry.id   AF-A0A942TZ16-F1
#
_cell.length_a   1.000
_cell.length_b   1.000
_cell.length_c   1.000
_cell.angle_alpha   90.00
_cell.angle_beta   90.00
_cell.angle_gamma   90.00
#
_symmetry.space_group_name_H-M   'P 1'
#
loop_
_entity.id
_entity.type
_entity.pdbx_description
1 polymer ?
#
loop_
_entity_poly.entity_id
_entity_poly.type
_entity_poly.pdbx_seq_one_letter_code
_entity_poly.pdbx_strand_id
1 'polypeptide(L)'
;MKRNHTMMQFFEWHVEADGSHWNRLKELAQELKNRGIDSVWIPPVTKGTSRKDTGYAVYDLYDVGEFNQKGTVRTKYGTKEELLDAIKAYQDHGINVYVDIVMNHKAGADETDVFQVVEVDPQKLKKMDLQPFLLTEAVYRYGHFRKKT
;
A
#
# COMPACT_ATOMS: atom_id res chain seq x y z
N MET A 1 17.58 34.00 1.58
CA MET A 1 17.44 33.22 0.33
C MET A 1 16.32 32.21 0.52
N LYS A 2 15.42 32.05 -0.45
CA LYS A 2 14.38 31.01 -0.41
C LYS A 2 15.02 29.64 -0.61
N ARG A 3 14.72 28.66 0.25
CA ARG A 3 15.28 27.30 0.15
C ARG A 3 14.55 26.52 -0.95
N ASN A 4 15.27 25.67 -1.69
CA ASN A 4 14.66 24.75 -2.65
C ASN A 4 13.90 23.64 -1.92
N HIS A 5 12.77 23.22 -2.51
CA HIS A 5 12.00 22.09 -2.01
C HIS A 5 12.62 20.77 -2.47
N THR A 6 12.71 19.79 -1.57
CA THR A 6 13.40 18.51 -1.84
C THR A 6 12.62 17.35 -1.25
N MET A 7 12.10 16.50 -2.14
CA MET A 7 11.40 15.27 -1.78
C MET A 7 12.36 14.06 -1.78
N MET A 8 12.14 13.12 -0.86
CA MET A 8 12.81 11.83 -0.82
C MET A 8 11.80 10.67 -0.88
N GLN A 9 12.02 9.70 -1.76
CA GLN A 9 11.37 8.40 -1.65
C GLN A 9 11.98 7.64 -0.47
N PHE A 10 11.17 7.33 0.54
CA PHE A 10 11.65 6.74 1.80
C PHE A 10 11.38 5.24 1.88
N PHE A 11 11.73 4.51 0.82
CA PHE A 11 11.72 3.06 0.77
C PHE A 11 12.48 2.58 -0.46
N GLU A 12 12.93 1.34 -0.41
CA GLU A 12 13.39 0.59 -1.57
C GLU A 12 12.77 -0.82 -1.57
N TRP A 13 12.98 -1.59 -2.63
CA TRP A 13 12.24 -2.84 -2.86
C TRP A 13 12.54 -3.92 -1.81
N HIS A 14 13.81 -4.04 -1.39
CA HIS A 14 14.35 -5.09 -0.54
C HIS A 14 14.31 -4.77 0.95
N VAL A 15 13.59 -3.71 1.36
CA VAL A 15 13.44 -3.37 2.78
C VAL A 15 12.96 -4.61 3.50
N GLU A 16 13.64 -4.96 4.59
CA GLU A 16 13.32 -6.15 5.35
C GLU A 16 11.87 -6.10 5.86
N ALA A 17 11.17 -7.24 5.77
CA ALA A 17 9.78 -7.35 6.20
C ALA A 17 9.64 -7.53 7.72
N ASP A 18 10.47 -6.83 8.49
CA ASP A 18 10.55 -6.94 9.95
C ASP A 18 9.44 -6.16 10.67
N GLY A 19 8.83 -5.18 10.01
CA GLY A 19 7.77 -4.34 10.56
C GLY A 19 8.29 -3.08 11.26
N SER A 20 9.58 -2.74 11.11
CA SER A 20 10.21 -1.63 11.82
C SER A 20 10.39 -0.38 10.93
N HIS A 21 9.87 -0.38 9.71
CA HIS A 21 10.09 0.72 8.75
C HIS A 21 9.51 2.05 9.22
N TRP A 22 8.34 2.05 9.87
CA TRP A 22 7.77 3.26 10.46
C TRP A 22 8.58 3.79 11.63
N ASN A 23 9.17 2.92 12.46
CA ASN A 23 10.07 3.35 13.52
C ASN A 23 11.37 3.96 12.96
N ARG A 24 11.95 3.36 11.90
CA ARG A 24 13.09 3.95 11.17
C ARG A 24 12.75 5.32 10.59
N LEU A 25 11.57 5.45 9.98
CA LEU A 25 11.09 6.74 9.46
C LEU A 25 11.09 7.76 10.60
N LYS A 26 10.38 7.47 11.70
CA LYS A 26 10.26 8.33 12.90
C LYS A 26 11.61 8.80 13.43
N GLU A 27 12.57 7.89 13.60
CA GLU A 27 13.91 8.18 14.14
C GLU A 27 14.73 9.13 13.24
N LEU A 28 14.49 9.11 11.93
CA LEU A 28 15.26 9.89 10.95
C LEU A 28 14.72 11.31 10.68
N ALA A 29 13.58 11.70 11.27
CA ALA A 29 12.92 12.98 10.99
C ALA A 29 13.86 14.20 11.12
N GLN A 30 14.56 14.30 12.26
CA GLN A 30 15.47 15.42 12.55
C GLN A 30 16.68 15.42 11.61
N GLU A 31 17.24 14.25 11.31
CA GLU A 31 18.38 14.12 10.41
C GLU A 31 18.02 14.57 8.99
N LEU A 32 16.90 14.10 8.46
CA LEU A 32 16.42 14.47 7.12
C LEU A 32 16.16 15.98 7.03
N LYS A 33 15.58 16.59 8.07
CA LYS A 33 15.38 18.04 8.11
C LYS A 33 16.70 18.80 8.04
N ASN A 34 17.72 18.36 8.78
CA ASN A 34 19.05 18.96 8.78
C ASN A 34 19.71 18.85 7.40
N ARG A 35 19.48 17.74 6.70
CA ARG A 35 19.92 17.52 5.31
C ARG A 35 19.12 18.30 4.27
N GLY A 36 18.03 18.97 4.67
CA GLY A 36 17.23 19.83 3.81
C GLY A 36 16.09 19.13 3.07
N ILE A 37 15.75 17.91 3.45
CA ILE A 37 14.51 17.27 3.01
C ILE A 37 13.33 17.98 3.67
N ASP A 38 12.29 18.26 2.88
CA ASP A 38 11.06 18.88 3.35
C ASP A 38 9.82 18.06 3.03
N SER A 39 9.99 16.95 2.32
CA SER A 39 8.92 16.05 1.94
C SER A 39 9.43 14.62 1.81
N VAL A 40 8.64 13.64 2.24
CA VAL A 40 8.89 12.23 1.97
C VAL A 40 7.73 11.57 1.27
N TRP A 41 8.03 10.69 0.32
CA TRP A 41 7.09 9.74 -0.26
C TRP A 41 7.31 8.37 0.40
N ILE A 42 6.30 7.89 1.11
CA ILE A 42 6.31 6.62 1.84
C ILE A 42 5.57 5.53 1.05
N PRO A 43 5.93 4.24 1.22
CA PRO A 43 5.37 3.15 0.43
C PRO A 43 3.87 2.96 0.72
N PRO A 44 3.15 2.15 -0.09
CA PRO A 44 1.74 1.87 0.17
C PRO A 44 1.54 1.33 1.59
N VAL A 45 0.64 1.98 2.33
CA VAL A 45 0.43 1.74 3.78
C VAL A 45 -0.63 0.68 4.06
N THR A 46 -1.31 0.21 3.03
CA THR A 46 -2.48 -0.67 3.12
C THR A 46 -2.10 -2.15 3.07
N LYS A 47 -2.95 -3.02 3.61
CA LYS A 47 -2.74 -4.47 3.64
C LYS A 47 -2.66 -5.02 2.22
N GLY A 48 -1.54 -5.67 1.91
CA GLY A 48 -1.31 -6.41 0.67
C GLY A 48 -1.71 -7.88 0.78
N THR A 49 -1.28 -8.69 -0.18
CA THR A 49 -1.61 -10.13 -0.24
C THR A 49 -0.92 -10.97 0.84
N SER A 50 0.17 -10.45 1.42
CA SER A 50 0.92 -11.10 2.49
C SER A 50 1.66 -10.10 3.37
N ARG A 51 2.21 -10.57 4.50
CA ARG A 51 3.07 -9.76 5.39
C ARG A 51 4.36 -9.24 4.72
N LYS A 52 4.80 -9.85 3.63
CA LYS A 52 6.04 -9.49 2.93
C LYS A 52 5.80 -8.63 1.68
N ASP A 53 4.53 -8.37 1.37
CA ASP A 53 4.12 -7.58 0.21
C ASP A 53 4.69 -6.16 0.28
N THR A 54 5.19 -5.64 -0.85
CA THR A 54 5.69 -4.26 -0.95
C THR A 54 4.56 -3.22 -1.01
N GLY A 55 3.30 -3.68 -1.06
CA GLY A 55 2.11 -2.84 -0.98
C GLY A 55 1.45 -2.58 -2.32
N TYR A 56 2.06 -2.98 -3.44
CA TYR A 56 1.48 -2.80 -4.78
C TYR A 56 0.41 -3.82 -5.13
N ALA A 57 0.38 -4.97 -4.46
CA ALA A 57 -0.69 -5.95 -4.60
C ALA A 57 -1.75 -5.72 -3.50
N VAL A 58 -2.48 -4.60 -3.61
CA VAL A 58 -3.42 -4.13 -2.59
C VAL A 58 -4.58 -5.11 -2.39
N TYR A 59 -4.75 -5.58 -1.15
CA TYR A 59 -5.89 -6.39 -0.76
C TYR A 59 -7.01 -5.53 -0.14
N ASP A 60 -6.70 -4.74 0.89
CA ASP A 60 -7.68 -3.94 1.62
C ASP A 60 -7.19 -2.51 1.84
N LEU A 61 -7.85 -1.55 1.19
CA LEU A 61 -7.50 -0.12 1.26
C LEU A 61 -7.80 0.51 2.63
N TYR A 62 -8.66 -0.12 3.43
CA TYR A 62 -9.04 0.38 4.76
C TYR A 62 -8.17 -0.19 5.88
N ASP A 63 -7.47 -1.30 5.63
CA ASP A 63 -6.56 -1.90 6.60
C ASP A 63 -5.15 -1.34 6.42
N VAL A 64 -4.80 -0.32 7.19
CA VAL A 64 -3.46 0.29 7.21
C VAL A 64 -2.53 -0.37 8.23
N GLY A 65 -2.70 -1.67 8.47
CA GLY A 65 -1.98 -2.42 9.50
C GLY A 65 -2.69 -2.41 10.85
N GLU A 66 -4.01 -2.52 10.85
CA GLU A 66 -4.91 -2.42 12.01
C GLU A 66 -5.69 -3.72 12.27
N PHE A 67 -5.96 -4.51 11.22
CA PHE A 67 -6.77 -5.72 11.33
C PHE A 67 -5.97 -6.99 11.03
N ASN A 68 -6.33 -8.11 11.67
CA ASN A 68 -5.72 -9.40 11.37
C ASN A 68 -6.28 -9.96 10.05
N GLN A 69 -5.60 -9.66 8.96
CA GLN A 69 -5.93 -10.08 7.60
C GLN A 69 -4.67 -10.62 6.92
N LYS A 70 -4.84 -11.65 6.07
CA LYS A 70 -3.74 -12.34 5.38
C LYS A 70 -2.64 -12.82 6.34
N GLY A 71 -3.06 -13.29 7.52
CA GLY A 71 -2.18 -13.88 8.54
C GLY A 71 -1.34 -12.88 9.34
N THR A 72 -1.68 -11.58 9.31
CA THR A 72 -0.95 -10.56 10.07
C THR A 72 -1.79 -9.32 10.38
N VAL A 73 -1.51 -8.66 11.51
CA VAL A 73 -2.06 -7.33 11.82
C VAL A 73 -1.29 -6.26 11.04
N ARG A 74 0.02 -6.16 11.26
CA ARG A 74 0.89 -5.17 10.61
C ARG A 74 1.01 -5.37 9.09
N THR A 75 1.40 -4.33 8.37
CA THR A 75 1.91 -4.47 7.00
C THR A 75 3.37 -4.92 7.01
N LYS A 76 4.02 -4.94 5.84
CA LYS A 76 5.49 -5.08 5.73
C LYS A 76 6.22 -4.05 6.59
N TYR A 77 5.66 -2.84 6.70
CA TYR A 77 6.33 -1.65 7.20
C TYR A 77 6.06 -1.36 8.68
N GLY A 78 4.96 -1.85 9.23
CA GLY A 78 4.58 -1.68 10.64
C GLY A 78 3.07 -1.62 10.84
N THR A 79 2.65 -1.23 12.03
CA THR A 79 1.24 -1.03 12.42
C THR A 79 0.75 0.38 12.10
N LYS A 80 -0.57 0.58 12.16
CA LYS A 80 -1.19 1.91 12.04
C LYS A 80 -0.68 2.91 13.08
N GLU A 81 -0.49 2.46 14.32
CA GLU A 81 -0.04 3.32 15.43
C GLU A 81 1.38 3.84 15.17
N GLU A 82 2.29 2.95 14.77
CA GLU A 82 3.67 3.33 14.40
C GLU A 82 3.72 4.27 13.19
N LEU A 83 2.83 4.08 12.21
CA LEU A 83 2.71 4.99 11.06
C LEU A 83 2.27 6.39 11.51
N LEU A 84 1.26 6.49 12.38
CA LEU A 84 0.78 7.77 12.90
C LEU A 84 1.86 8.49 13.72
N ASP A 85 2.60 7.76 14.54
CA ASP A 85 3.72 8.30 15.31
C ASP A 85 4.83 8.84 14.40
N ALA A 86 5.16 8.12 13.32
CA ALA A 86 6.14 8.56 12.34
C ALA A 86 5.68 9.82 11.58
N ILE A 87 4.42 9.86 11.14
CA ILE A 87 3.83 11.05 10.49
C ILE A 87 3.89 12.25 11.42
N LYS A 88 3.51 12.08 12.69
CA LYS A 88 3.54 13.15 13.69
C LYS A 88 4.97 13.69 13.88
N ALA A 89 5.96 12.81 14.01
CA ALA A 89 7.35 13.23 14.12
C ALA A 89 7.83 14.05 12.91
N TYR A 90 7.36 13.75 11.70
CA TYR A 90 7.70 14.51 10.48
C TYR A 90 7.01 15.87 10.45
N GLN A 91 5.73 15.91 10.83
CA GLN A 91 4.98 17.16 10.96
C GLN A 91 5.60 18.10 11.99
N ASP A 92 6.06 17.58 13.13
CA ASP A 92 6.74 18.36 14.18
C ASP A 92 8.05 19.00 13.67
N HIS A 93 8.70 18.41 12.67
CA HIS A 93 9.91 18.95 12.01
C HIS A 93 9.59 19.76 10.74
N GLY A 94 8.31 19.96 10.42
CA GLY A 94 7.87 20.62 9.20
C GLY A 94 8.34 19.90 7.94
N ILE A 95 8.20 18.58 7.91
CA ILE A 95 8.39 17.71 6.74
C ILE A 95 7.03 17.15 6.32
N ASN A 96 6.66 17.31 5.06
CA ASN A 96 5.43 16.74 4.51
C ASN A 96 5.55 15.24 4.29
N VAL A 97 4.47 14.49 4.48
CA VAL A 97 4.42 13.05 4.21
C VAL A 97 3.39 12.79 3.11
N TYR A 98 3.82 12.16 2.03
CA TYR A 98 3.01 11.74 0.90
C TYR A 98 2.92 10.21 0.88
N VAL A 99 1.71 9.68 0.87
CA VAL A 99 1.45 8.24 0.86
C VAL A 99 1.27 7.77 -0.58
N ASP A 100 1.88 6.63 -0.94
CA ASP A 100 1.59 5.95 -2.21
C ASP A 100 0.15 5.42 -2.25
N ILE A 101 -0.57 5.70 -3.33
CA ILE A 101 -1.97 5.28 -3.53
C ILE A 101 -2.07 4.40 -4.77
N VAL A 102 -2.36 3.11 -4.56
CA VAL A 102 -2.50 2.14 -5.65
C VAL A 102 -3.98 1.87 -5.92
N MET A 103 -4.50 2.49 -6.99
CA MET A 103 -5.93 2.45 -7.35
C MET A 103 -6.23 1.63 -8.61
N ASN A 104 -5.21 1.12 -9.31
CA ASN A 104 -5.39 0.44 -10.60
C ASN A 104 -6.08 -0.92 -10.47
N HIS A 105 -5.77 -1.68 -9.42
CA HIS A 105 -6.21 -3.06 -9.26
C HIS A 105 -6.28 -3.47 -7.79
N LYS A 106 -6.78 -4.68 -7.54
CA LYS A 106 -6.74 -5.35 -6.24
C LYS A 106 -6.17 -6.76 -6.40
N ALA A 107 -5.50 -7.27 -5.38
CA ALA A 107 -4.92 -8.60 -5.36
C ALA A 107 -5.28 -9.39 -4.09
N GLY A 108 -5.27 -10.72 -4.20
CA GLY A 108 -5.55 -11.63 -3.08
C GLY A 108 -7.00 -11.64 -2.63
N ALA A 109 -7.96 -11.72 -3.55
CA ALA A 109 -9.38 -11.86 -3.19
C ALA A 109 -9.64 -13.09 -2.30
N ASP A 110 -10.69 -13.03 -1.48
CA ASP A 110 -10.99 -14.09 -0.50
C ASP A 110 -11.69 -15.30 -1.12
N GLU A 111 -12.37 -15.10 -2.24
CA GLU A 111 -13.14 -16.12 -2.96
C GLU A 111 -13.06 -15.90 -4.47
N THR A 112 -13.49 -16.93 -5.19
CA THR A 112 -13.71 -16.88 -6.64
C THR A 112 -15.20 -16.94 -6.95
N ASP A 113 -15.61 -16.37 -8.07
CA ASP A 113 -16.98 -16.45 -8.57
C ASP A 113 -16.95 -16.72 -10.09
N VAL A 114 -18.07 -17.20 -10.64
CA VAL A 114 -18.15 -17.61 -12.04
C VAL A 114 -18.75 -16.50 -12.89
N PHE A 115 -18.04 -16.11 -13.95
CA PHE A 115 -18.47 -15.06 -14.87
C PHE A 115 -18.41 -15.52 -16.32
N GLN A 116 -19.29 -14.98 -17.14
CA GLN A 116 -19.20 -15.09 -18.59
C GLN A 116 -18.21 -14.05 -19.11
N VAL A 117 -17.16 -14.50 -19.79
CA VAL A 117 -16.06 -13.66 -20.29
C VAL A 117 -15.81 -13.87 -21.78
N VAL A 118 -15.09 -12.94 -22.40
CA VAL A 118 -14.54 -13.06 -23.76
C VAL A 118 -13.07 -12.71 -23.73
N GLU A 119 -12.26 -13.41 -24.50
CA GLU A 119 -10.84 -13.09 -24.65
C GLU A 119 -10.66 -11.85 -25.54
N VAL A 120 -9.63 -11.06 -25.22
CA VAL A 120 -9.26 -9.84 -25.95
C VAL A 120 -7.83 -9.95 -26.45
N ASP A 121 -7.55 -9.38 -27.62
CA ASP A 121 -6.19 -9.30 -28.17
C ASP A 121 -5.32 -8.43 -27.24
N PRO A 122 -4.25 -8.95 -26.63
CA PRO A 122 -3.42 -8.21 -25.69
C PRO A 122 -2.70 -7.02 -26.33
N GLN A 123 -2.53 -6.99 -27.65
CA GLN A 123 -1.88 -5.89 -28.37
C GLN A 123 -2.86 -4.79 -28.79
N LYS A 124 -4.16 -5.11 -28.88
CA LYS A 124 -5.17 -4.18 -29.43
C LYS A 124 -6.25 -3.80 -28.41
N LEU A 125 -6.33 -4.52 -27.29
CA LEU A 125 -7.38 -4.40 -26.26
C LEU A 125 -8.80 -4.42 -26.88
N LYS A 126 -8.98 -5.18 -27.97
CA LYS A 126 -10.26 -5.38 -28.65
C LYS A 126 -10.70 -6.83 -28.48
N LYS A 127 -12.03 -7.02 -28.44
CA LYS A 127 -12.64 -8.36 -28.42
C LYS A 127 -12.15 -9.18 -29.60
N MET A 128 -11.72 -10.40 -29.34
CA MET A 128 -11.59 -11.40 -30.39
C MET A 128 -13.00 -11.88 -30.78
N ASP A 129 -13.18 -12.34 -32.02
CA ASP A 129 -14.42 -12.95 -32.48
C ASP A 129 -14.55 -14.39 -31.93
N LEU A 130 -14.56 -14.52 -30.60
CA LEU A 130 -14.71 -15.77 -29.85
C LEU A 130 -16.05 -15.78 -29.11
N GLN A 131 -16.64 -16.97 -28.99
CA GLN A 131 -17.86 -17.16 -28.21
C GLN A 131 -17.55 -16.95 -26.72
N PRO A 132 -18.44 -16.27 -25.97
CA PRO A 132 -18.23 -16.13 -24.54
C PRO A 132 -18.25 -17.49 -23.82
N PHE A 133 -17.41 -17.64 -22.81
CA PHE A 133 -17.31 -18.86 -22.00
C PHE A 133 -17.34 -18.52 -20.50
N LEU A 134 -17.61 -19.52 -19.66
CA LEU A 134 -17.59 -19.36 -18.22
C LEU A 134 -16.17 -19.50 -17.70
N LEU A 135 -15.74 -18.54 -16.88
CA LEU A 135 -14.45 -18.53 -16.20
C LEU A 135 -14.68 -18.28 -14.71
N THR A 136 -13.94 -19.01 -13.89
CA THR A 136 -13.92 -18.82 -12.43
C THR A 136 -12.78 -17.88 -12.07
N GLU A 137 -13.08 -16.70 -11.56
CA GLU A 137 -12.10 -15.65 -11.24
C GLU A 137 -12.29 -15.07 -9.85
N ALA A 138 -11.24 -14.45 -9.31
CA ALA A 138 -11.23 -13.90 -7.95
C ALA A 138 -12.11 -12.64 -7.82
N VAL A 139 -12.88 -12.51 -6.72
CA VAL A 139 -13.86 -11.42 -6.52
C VAL A 139 -13.68 -10.67 -5.21
N TYR A 140 -13.85 -9.35 -5.25
CA TYR A 140 -13.85 -8.48 -4.08
C TYR A 140 -15.27 -8.00 -3.77
N ARG A 141 -15.75 -8.27 -2.56
CA ARG A 141 -17.02 -7.72 -2.05
C ARG A 141 -16.76 -6.71 -0.93
N TYR A 142 -17.29 -5.50 -1.08
CA TYR A 142 -17.30 -4.48 -0.02
C TYR A 142 -18.63 -4.54 0.73
N GLY A 143 -18.61 -4.49 2.07
CA GLY A 143 -19.87 -4.46 2.85
C GLY A 143 -19.78 -4.92 4.31
N HIS A 144 -18.64 -5.43 4.78
CA HIS A 144 -18.46 -5.75 6.18
C HIS A 144 -17.62 -4.64 6.83
N PHE A 145 -18.24 -3.68 7.52
CA PHE A 145 -17.53 -2.83 8.47
C PHE A 145 -17.05 -3.74 9.61
N ARG A 146 -15.74 -4.01 9.65
CA ARG A 146 -15.17 -5.00 10.58
C ARG A 146 -14.83 -4.34 11.91
N LYS A 147 -15.29 -4.93 13.01
CA LYS A 147 -14.94 -4.50 14.37
C LYS A 147 -13.50 -4.94 14.68
N LYS A 148 -12.74 -4.10 15.38
CA LYS A 148 -11.50 -4.52 16.03
C LYS A 148 -11.82 -5.68 16.97
N THR A 149 -11.24 -6.85 16.71
CA THR A 149 -11.22 -7.97 17.67
C THR A 149 -10.06 -7.80 18.62
#